data_AF-A0A6S7BD18-F1
#
_entry.id   AF-A0A6S7BD18-F1
#
_cell.length_a   1.000
_cell.length_b   1.000
_cell.length_c   1.000
_cell.angle_alpha   90.00
_cell.angle_beta   90.00
_cell.angle_gamma   90.00
#
_symmetry.space_group_name_H-M   'P 1'
#
loop_
_entity.id
_entity.type
_entity.pdbx_description
1 polymer ?
#
loop_
_entity_poly.entity_id
_entity_poly.type
_entity_poly.pdbx_seq_one_letter_code
_entity_poly.pdbx_strand_id
1 'polypeptide(L)'
;MMTLSQYFLVKIAEEAAEVAQIALKAAHFGLSEVQPGRDESNAQRIYAEMNDLLAMVYELGNVANGEFDFIEDDSAQVNKMEKVASYLGYSQSLGLVATPSTDASGADKRNGNV
;
A
#
# COMPACT_ATOMS: atom_id res chain seq x y z
N MET A 1 7.14 -33.21 -7.37
CA MET A 1 7.95 -32.11 -7.94
C MET A 1 7.01 -30.95 -8.18
N MET A 2 7.39 -29.73 -7.80
CA MET A 2 6.55 -28.54 -7.94
C MET A 2 6.65 -27.98 -9.37
N THR A 3 5.54 -27.50 -9.93
CA THR A 3 5.54 -26.80 -11.23
C THR A 3 6.02 -25.35 -11.08
N LEU A 4 6.41 -24.69 -12.19
CA LEU A 4 6.78 -23.27 -12.13
C LEU A 4 5.62 -22.38 -11.68
N SER A 5 4.39 -22.67 -12.13
CA SER A 5 3.21 -21.92 -11.67
C SER A 5 2.99 -22.05 -10.16
N GLN A 6 3.17 -23.26 -9.61
CA GLN A 6 3.09 -23.48 -8.16
C GLN A 6 4.21 -22.74 -7.41
N TYR A 7 5.43 -22.70 -7.96
CA TYR A 7 6.53 -21.92 -7.41
C TYR A 7 6.19 -20.43 -7.33
N PHE A 8 5.70 -19.83 -8.42
CA PHE A 8 5.35 -18.40 -8.44
C PHE A 8 4.13 -18.07 -7.59
N LEU A 9 3.18 -18.99 -7.43
CA LEU A 9 2.10 -18.83 -6.46
C LEU A 9 2.62 -18.75 -5.01
N VAL A 10 3.62 -19.56 -4.67
CA VAL A 10 4.30 -19.46 -3.36
C VAL A 10 5.00 -18.11 -3.23
N LYS A 11 5.73 -17.68 -4.26
CA LYS A 11 6.41 -16.37 -4.27
C LYS A 11 5.44 -15.19 -4.12
N ILE A 12 4.30 -15.19 -4.83
CA ILE A 12 3.25 -14.18 -4.66
C ILE A 12 2.78 -14.12 -3.20
N ALA A 13 2.58 -15.28 -2.56
CA ALA A 13 2.15 -15.33 -1.17
C ALA A 13 3.22 -14.77 -0.20
N GLU A 14 4.49 -15.03 -0.46
CA GLU A 14 5.62 -14.45 0.29
C GLU A 14 5.65 -12.93 0.14
N GLU A 15 5.70 -12.40 -1.08
CA GLU A 15 5.79 -10.94 -1.29
C GLU A 15 4.55 -10.20 -0.76
N ALA A 16 3.36 -10.81 -0.86
CA ALA A 16 2.14 -10.24 -0.27
C ALA A 16 2.22 -10.15 1.27
N ALA A 17 2.87 -11.13 1.92
CA ALA A 17 3.10 -11.11 3.36
C ALA A 17 4.14 -10.04 3.75
N GLU A 18 5.16 -9.82 2.92
CA GLU A 18 6.16 -8.76 3.12
C GLU A 18 5.53 -7.37 2.99
N VAL A 19 4.71 -7.13 1.95
CA VAL A 19 3.89 -5.91 1.82
C VAL A 19 3.05 -5.67 3.09
N ALA A 20 2.34 -6.71 3.56
CA ALA A 20 1.52 -6.60 4.76
C ALA A 20 2.37 -6.25 6.00
N GLN A 21 3.52 -6.89 6.16
CA GLN A 21 4.43 -6.64 7.28
C GLN A 21 4.91 -5.18 7.31
N ILE A 22 5.35 -4.64 6.18
CA ILE A 22 5.85 -3.26 6.11
C ILE A 22 4.70 -2.26 6.23
N ALA A 23 3.54 -2.52 5.62
CA ALA A 23 2.37 -1.66 5.77
C ALA A 23 1.92 -1.54 7.23
N LEU A 24 1.91 -2.65 7.99
CA LEU A 24 1.60 -2.64 9.42
C LEU A 24 2.65 -1.88 10.22
N LYS A 25 3.94 -2.03 9.89
CA LYS A 25 5.01 -1.22 10.51
C LYS A 25 4.79 0.27 10.26
N ALA A 26 4.50 0.66 9.02
CA ALA A 26 4.21 2.04 8.65
C ALA A 26 2.97 2.59 9.37
N ALA A 27 1.95 1.76 9.61
CA ALA A 27 0.77 2.15 10.39
C ALA A 27 1.12 2.49 11.85
N HIS A 28 2.12 1.83 12.43
CA HIS A 28 2.57 2.10 13.80
C HIS A 28 3.53 3.29 13.92
N PHE A 29 4.48 3.42 12.98
CA PHE A 29 5.59 4.38 13.10
C PHE A 29 5.54 5.55 12.12
N GLY A 30 4.62 5.51 11.16
CA GLY A 30 4.51 6.48 10.08
C GLY A 30 5.34 6.11 8.85
N LEU A 31 4.93 6.66 7.71
CA LEU A 31 5.53 6.39 6.40
C LEU A 31 6.98 6.91 6.28
N SER A 32 7.30 8.02 6.93
CA SER A 32 8.61 8.67 6.87
C SER A 32 9.63 8.13 7.89
N GLU A 33 9.23 7.22 8.78
CA GLU A 33 10.15 6.65 9.75
C GLU A 33 11.20 5.76 9.05
N VAL A 34 12.43 5.84 9.55
CA VAL A 34 13.59 5.07 9.10
C VAL A 34 14.15 4.32 10.31
N GLN A 35 14.10 2.99 10.24
CA GLN A 35 14.59 2.14 11.31
C GLN A 35 16.10 2.35 11.51
N PRO A 36 16.61 2.46 12.75
CA PRO A 36 18.04 2.61 13.00
C PRO A 36 18.87 1.51 12.30
N GLY A 37 19.89 1.94 11.54
CA GLY A 37 20.75 1.05 10.77
C GLY A 37 20.25 0.71 9.36
N ARG A 38 19.23 1.42 8.87
CA ARG A 38 18.77 1.37 7.47
C ARG A 38 18.83 2.76 6.83
N ASP A 39 18.84 2.76 5.51
CA ASP A 39 18.82 3.98 4.70
C ASP A 39 17.42 4.29 4.15
N GLU A 40 16.51 3.30 4.13
CA GLU A 40 15.18 3.42 3.56
C GLU A 40 14.09 3.72 4.60
N SER A 41 13.20 4.64 4.24
CA SER A 41 11.94 4.88 4.94
C SER A 41 10.95 3.73 4.78
N ASN A 42 9.98 3.65 5.69
CA ASN A 42 8.90 2.67 5.58
C ASN A 42 8.14 2.78 4.24
N ALA A 43 7.93 3.99 3.70
CA ALA A 43 7.33 4.17 2.38
C ALA A 43 8.17 3.54 1.26
N GLN A 44 9.49 3.81 1.23
CA GLN A 44 10.38 3.22 0.23
C GLN A 44 10.41 1.70 0.28
N ARG A 45 10.32 1.14 1.50
CA ARG A 45 10.22 -0.30 1.69
C ARG A 45 8.90 -0.87 1.16
N ILE A 46 7.77 -0.22 1.40
CA ILE A 46 6.48 -0.63 0.80
C ILE A 46 6.60 -0.66 -0.73
N TYR A 47 7.24 0.35 -1.33
CA TYR A 47 7.41 0.39 -2.78
C TYR A 47 8.25 -0.79 -3.30
N ALA A 48 9.31 -1.17 -2.57
CA ALA A 48 10.12 -2.33 -2.92
C ALA A 48 9.27 -3.61 -2.92
N GLU A 49 8.56 -3.91 -1.82
CA GLU A 49 7.75 -5.14 -1.74
C GLU A 49 6.58 -5.14 -2.72
N MET A 50 6.00 -3.98 -3.03
CA MET A 50 4.97 -3.88 -4.07
C MET A 50 5.53 -4.19 -5.46
N ASN A 51 6.73 -3.73 -5.79
CA ASN A 51 7.36 -4.06 -7.07
C ASN A 51 7.68 -5.55 -7.17
N ASP A 52 8.18 -6.15 -6.08
CA ASP A 52 8.48 -7.59 -6.05
C ASP A 52 7.21 -8.43 -6.19
N LEU A 53 6.12 -8.06 -5.51
CA LEU A 53 4.81 -8.69 -5.68
C LEU A 53 4.31 -8.59 -7.14
N LEU A 54 4.37 -7.41 -7.75
CA LEU A 54 3.94 -7.21 -9.13
C LEU A 54 4.79 -8.00 -10.13
N ALA A 55 6.10 -8.11 -9.89
CA ALA A 55 6.99 -8.96 -10.69
C ALA A 55 6.57 -10.43 -10.62
N MET A 56 6.20 -10.94 -9.44
CA MET A 56 5.75 -12.34 -9.30
C MET A 56 4.40 -12.59 -9.97
N VAL A 57 3.48 -11.62 -9.93
CA VAL A 57 2.20 -11.68 -10.66
C VAL A 57 2.44 -11.73 -12.18
N TYR A 58 3.34 -10.89 -12.68
CA TYR A 58 3.72 -10.87 -14.09
C TYR A 58 4.33 -12.21 -14.54
N GLU A 59 5.29 -12.75 -13.77
CA GLU A 59 5.92 -14.03 -14.10
C GLU A 59 4.94 -15.21 -14.03
N LEU A 60 4.00 -15.20 -13.08
CA LEU A 60 2.95 -16.22 -13.05
C LEU A 60 2.11 -16.20 -14.35
N GLY A 61 1.74 -15.02 -14.85
CA GLY A 61 1.03 -14.89 -16.13
C GLY A 61 1.80 -15.50 -17.30
N ASN A 62 3.12 -15.30 -17.35
CA ASN A 62 3.97 -15.86 -18.41
C ASN A 62 4.04 -17.39 -18.39
N VAL A 63 4.00 -18.02 -17.21
CA VAL A 63 4.19 -19.47 -17.07
C VAL A 63 2.90 -20.27 -16.88
N ALA A 64 1.76 -19.61 -16.70
CA ALA A 64 0.48 -20.26 -16.43
C ALA A 64 -0.22 -20.82 -17.68
N ASN A 65 0.36 -20.71 -18.88
CA ASN A 65 -0.21 -21.23 -20.13
C ASN A 65 -1.66 -20.76 -20.40
N GLY A 66 -2.00 -19.53 -20.01
CA GLY A 66 -3.35 -18.97 -20.14
C GLY A 66 -4.34 -19.33 -19.02
N GLU A 67 -3.92 -20.10 -18.01
CA GLU A 67 -4.73 -20.35 -16.81
C GLU A 67 -4.76 -19.15 -15.85
N PHE A 68 -3.81 -18.23 -15.98
CA PHE A 68 -3.73 -16.98 -15.22
C PHE A 68 -3.43 -15.84 -16.19
N ASP A 69 -4.37 -14.90 -16.32
CA ASP A 69 -4.28 -13.73 -17.19
C ASP A 69 -4.86 -12.52 -16.43
N PHE A 70 -4.21 -12.18 -15.32
CA PHE A 70 -4.63 -11.06 -14.50
C PHE A 70 -4.43 -9.75 -15.27
N ILE A 71 -5.51 -8.98 -15.38
CA ILE A 71 -5.53 -7.64 -15.93
C ILE A 71 -6.16 -6.74 -14.87
N GLU A 72 -5.57 -5.56 -14.67
CA GLU A 72 -6.15 -4.58 -13.76
C GLU A 72 -7.57 -4.21 -14.19
N ASP A 73 -8.51 -4.27 -13.23
CA ASP A 73 -9.90 -3.87 -13.43
C ASP A 73 -10.17 -2.59 -12.65
N ASP A 74 -10.11 -1.46 -13.35
CA ASP A 74 -10.37 -0.13 -12.78
C ASP A 74 -11.73 -0.04 -12.09
N SER A 75 -12.76 -0.71 -12.63
CA SER A 75 -14.10 -0.69 -12.05
C SER A 75 -14.14 -1.42 -10.71
N ALA A 76 -13.44 -2.56 -10.60
CA ALA A 76 -13.29 -3.28 -9.35
C ALA A 76 -12.51 -2.46 -8.31
N GLN A 77 -11.48 -1.72 -8.73
CA GLN A 77 -10.72 -0.83 -7.86
C GLN A 77 -11.61 0.31 -7.32
N VAL A 78 -12.38 0.99 -8.17
CA VAL A 78 -13.32 2.05 -7.77
C VAL A 78 -14.35 1.52 -6.78
N ASN A 79 -15.00 0.39 -7.09
CA ASN A 79 -15.98 -0.24 -6.21
C ASN A 79 -15.39 -0.60 -4.84
N LYS A 80 -14.14 -1.09 -4.80
CA LYS A 80 -13.42 -1.36 -3.56
C LYS A 80 -13.19 -0.07 -2.77
N MET A 81 -12.79 1.02 -3.43
CA MET A 81 -12.55 2.31 -2.78
C MET A 81 -13.81 2.93 -2.20
N GLU A 82 -14.96 2.84 -2.87
CA GLU A 82 -16.26 3.29 -2.34
C GLU A 82 -16.65 2.53 -1.06
N LYS A 83 -16.43 1.21 -1.05
CA LYS A 83 -16.65 0.37 0.14
C LYS A 83 -15.73 0.76 1.29
N VAL A 84 -14.43 0.98 1.01
CA VAL A 84 -13.45 1.42 2.00
C VAL A 84 -13.82 2.80 2.55
N ALA A 85 -14.21 3.75 1.70
CA ALA A 85 -14.64 5.08 2.10
C ALA A 85 -15.85 5.03 3.05
N SER A 86 -16.80 4.12 2.80
CA SER A 86 -17.94 3.90 3.69
C SER A 86 -17.51 3.45 5.09
N TYR A 87 -16.59 2.49 5.20
CA TYR A 87 -16.07 2.04 6.50
C TYR A 87 -15.21 3.09 7.19
N LEU A 88 -14.45 3.88 6.44
CA LEU A 88 -13.68 5.00 6.98
C LEU A 88 -14.61 6.04 7.58
N GLY A 89 -15.66 6.45 6.86
CA GLY A 89 -16.66 7.40 7.35
C GLY A 89 -17.39 6.89 8.60
N TYR A 90 -17.70 5.59 8.65
CA TYR A 90 -18.25 4.97 9.86
C TYR A 90 -17.25 4.95 11.03
N SER A 91 -15.99 4.61 10.79
CA SER A 91 -14.95 4.63 11.83
C SER A 91 -14.71 6.04 12.37
N GLN A 92 -14.78 7.06 11.50
CA GLN A 92 -14.70 8.46 11.88
C GLN A 92 -15.92 8.93 12.69
N SER A 93 -17.14 8.48 12.35
CA SER A 93 -18.34 8.82 13.13
C SER A 93 -18.33 8.21 14.54
N LEU A 94 -17.62 7.09 14.72
CA LEU A 94 -17.34 6.48 16.02
C LEU A 94 -16.15 7.12 16.77
N GLY A 95 -15.42 8.05 16.14
CA GLY A 95 -14.22 8.67 16.71
C GLY A 95 -13.00 7.74 16.80
N LEU A 96 -13.02 6.60 16.09
CA LEU A 96 -11.90 5.64 16.05
C LEU A 96 -10.78 6.06 15.09
N VAL A 97 -11.09 6.93 14.12
CA VAL A 97 -10.15 7.51 13.17
C VAL A 97 -10.38 9.02 13.13
N ALA A 98 -9.30 9.80 13.13
CA ALA A 98 -9.39 11.25 13.08
C ALA A 98 -9.96 11.75 11.74
N THR A 99 -10.76 12.80 11.80
CA THR A 99 -11.16 13.58 10.61
C THR A 99 -10.05 14.58 10.30
N PRO A 100 -9.61 14.75 9.04
CA PRO A 100 -8.65 15.80 8.68
C PRO A 100 -9.16 17.16 9.16
N SER A 101 -8.38 17.88 9.96
CA SER A 101 -8.76 19.22 10.42
C SER A 101 -8.67 20.21 9.24
N THR A 102 -9.66 21.08 9.11
CA THR A 102 -9.75 22.10 8.05
C THR A 102 -8.76 23.26 8.21
N ASP A 103 -7.85 23.22 9.19
CA ASP A 103 -7.09 24.40 9.64
C ASP A 103 -5.74 24.61 8.91
N ALA A 104 -5.56 24.03 7.73
CA ALA A 104 -4.38 24.23 6.89
C ALA A 104 -4.50 25.43 5.91
N SER A 105 -5.21 26.50 6.28
CA SER A 105 -5.03 27.80 5.62
C SER A 105 -3.93 28.59 6.34
N GLY A 106 -2.68 28.31 5.97
CA GLY A 106 -1.52 29.08 6.43
C GLY A 106 -1.60 30.53 5.95
N ALA A 107 -2.17 31.41 6.77
CA ALA A 107 -1.99 32.85 6.64
C ALA A 107 -0.56 33.20 7.10
N ASP A 108 0.40 33.20 6.17
CA ASP A 108 1.71 33.84 6.36
C ASP A 108 1.52 35.36 6.40
N LYS A 109 1.13 35.88 7.57
CA LYS A 109 1.31 37.30 7.90
C LYS A 109 2.73 37.51 8.42
N ARG A 110 3.73 37.44 7.55
CA ARG A 110 5.03 38.06 7.83
C ARG A 110 4.95 39.56 7.56
N ASN A 111 4.53 40.24 8.63
CA ASN A 111 5.12 41.45 9.20
C ASN A 111 5.74 42.47 8.24
N GLY A 112 5.13 43.66 8.18
CA GLY A 112 5.86 44.87 7.84
C GLY A 112 6.79 45.28 8.99
N ASN A 113 7.88 45.95 8.64
CA ASN A 113 8.46 47.14 9.27
C ASN A 113 10.00 47.08 9.35
N VAL A 114 10.59 48.12 8.77
CA VAL A 114 12.01 48.56 8.69
C VAL A 114 12.90 47.85 7.68
#